data_AF-A0AAN0N4A3-F1
#
_entry.id   AF-A0AAN0N4A3-F1
#
_cell.length_a   1.000
_cell.length_b   1.000
_cell.length_c   1.000
_cell.angle_alpha   90.00
_cell.angle_beta   90.00
_cell.angle_gamma   90.00
#
_symmetry.space_group_name_H-M   'P 1'
#
loop_
_entity.id
_entity.type
_entity.pdbx_description
1 polymer ?
#
loop_
_entity_poly.entity_id
_entity_poly.type
_entity_poly.pdbx_seq_one_letter_code
_entity_poly.pdbx_strand_id
1 'polypeptide(L)'
;MTITGVTEAGLADVLFTIRISGMTVTSIEKAGDGTYTVVYGPGTGAASTRQLNPEVPRPPTEPPVLNMDDPTPPPAGSAGEFVHARPIAPRTILYVDAQGREQVREGGSRSWRNCNPGNIRKGDFSINCGAIGNDGSFAVFPDEATGMAAIVSLLKTAAYSRLTLKDAIFRYAPPGNGNNSQEYADFIHRETGIALATVLSTLSERNRRKVAQTIQKIEGWTKGTVRPNAPPAPLIGRTPDVLSSAASASNGWMAIARREATLPAQERSEWSDPGENPRILLYFEVAAPWFDPVGGDEVDWCAAFVNFCLVTGGQMGTNHPGARSFFWNKNNQFKLLSAPAFGAIGVRRYAPFDDASWSAGSGHVGFVTGWTPNSVTLLGGNQSNTVREMTFPLVEKDSSGAVVSEFVAWMMPVIV
;
A
#
# COMPACT_ATOMS: atom_id res chain seq x y z
N MET A 1 -2.62 -22.65 -23.09
CA MET A 1 -1.76 -21.47 -23.27
C MET A 1 -0.31 -21.90 -23.13
N THR A 2 0.61 -21.19 -23.79
CA THR A 2 2.03 -21.57 -23.84
C THR A 2 2.90 -20.33 -23.68
N ILE A 3 3.90 -20.38 -22.81
CA ILE A 3 4.95 -19.35 -22.68
C ILE A 3 6.27 -20.02 -23.05
N THR A 4 7.02 -19.44 -23.98
CA THR A 4 8.34 -19.92 -24.43
C THR A 4 9.43 -18.92 -24.04
N GLY A 5 10.70 -19.35 -24.08
CA GLY A 5 11.85 -18.45 -23.83
C GLY A 5 12.04 -18.06 -22.36
N VAL A 6 11.41 -18.79 -21.42
CA VAL A 6 11.52 -18.49 -19.99
C VAL A 6 12.93 -18.82 -19.51
N THR A 7 13.65 -17.84 -18.97
CA THR A 7 14.99 -18.09 -18.43
C THR A 7 14.90 -18.94 -17.16
N GLU A 8 15.98 -19.64 -16.82
CA GLU A 8 16.04 -20.46 -15.60
C GLU A 8 15.76 -19.66 -14.32
N ALA A 9 16.19 -18.39 -14.27
CA ALA A 9 15.89 -17.47 -13.18
C ALA A 9 14.41 -17.04 -13.15
N GLY A 10 13.74 -16.92 -14.30
CA GLY A 10 12.35 -16.49 -14.42
C GLY A 10 11.31 -17.62 -14.31
N LEU A 11 11.74 -18.89 -14.33
CA LEU A 11 10.83 -20.03 -14.32
C LEU A 11 9.98 -20.09 -13.05
N ALA A 12 10.56 -19.81 -11.88
CA ALA A 12 9.82 -19.83 -10.62
C ALA A 12 8.67 -18.82 -10.59
N ASP A 13 8.91 -17.62 -11.12
CA ASP A 13 7.92 -16.53 -11.17
C ASP A 13 6.82 -16.84 -12.19
N VAL A 14 7.16 -17.37 -13.37
CA VAL A 14 6.17 -17.79 -14.37
C VAL A 14 5.25 -18.89 -13.83
N LEU A 15 5.80 -19.89 -13.14
CA LEU A 15 5.02 -20.96 -12.52
C LEU A 15 4.14 -20.46 -11.37
N PHE A 16 4.64 -19.47 -10.61
CA PHE A 16 3.88 -18.82 -9.56
C PHE A 16 2.69 -18.03 -10.13
N THR A 17 2.91 -17.22 -11.17
CA THR A 17 1.87 -16.44 -11.85
C THR A 17 0.76 -17.34 -12.41
N ILE A 18 1.12 -18.43 -13.12
CA ILE A 18 0.14 -19.40 -13.63
C ILE A 18 -0.73 -19.96 -12.49
N ARG A 19 -0.13 -20.24 -11.33
CA ARG A 19 -0.81 -20.81 -10.18
C ARG A 19 -1.76 -19.84 -9.50
N ILE A 20 -1.35 -18.57 -9.31
CA ILE A 20 -2.21 -17.56 -8.67
C ILE A 20 -3.37 -17.12 -9.57
N SER A 21 -3.22 -17.24 -10.89
CA SER A 21 -4.30 -17.02 -11.85
C SER A 21 -5.28 -18.21 -11.97
N GLY A 22 -5.20 -19.20 -11.06
CA GLY A 22 -6.10 -20.35 -11.05
C GLY A 22 -5.90 -21.34 -12.21
N MET A 23 -4.78 -21.24 -12.92
CA MET A 23 -4.44 -22.12 -14.04
C MET A 23 -3.52 -23.26 -13.57
N THR A 24 -3.53 -24.35 -14.31
CA THR A 24 -2.70 -25.53 -14.03
C THR A 24 -1.63 -25.65 -15.10
N VAL A 25 -0.38 -25.83 -14.67
CA VAL A 25 0.73 -26.15 -15.55
C VAL A 25 0.58 -27.59 -16.02
N THR A 26 0.46 -27.78 -17.32
CA THR A 26 0.30 -29.07 -18.00
C THR A 26 1.66 -29.68 -18.34
N SER A 27 2.64 -28.86 -18.76
CA SER A 27 4.01 -29.32 -19.01
C SER A 27 5.03 -28.18 -18.90
N ILE A 28 6.28 -28.56 -18.62
CA ILE A 28 7.46 -27.68 -18.63
C ILE A 28 8.55 -28.42 -19.39
N GLU A 29 9.07 -27.81 -20.45
CA GLU A 29 10.12 -28.40 -21.30
C GLU A 29 11.32 -27.47 -21.37
N LYS A 30 12.53 -27.99 -21.20
CA LYS A 30 13.77 -27.21 -21.34
C LYS A 30 14.25 -27.30 -22.79
N ALA A 31 14.36 -26.17 -23.46
CA ALA A 31 14.91 -26.07 -24.81
C ALA A 31 16.44 -26.21 -24.79
N GLY A 32 17.01 -26.57 -25.95
CA GLY A 32 18.46 -26.76 -26.12
C GLY A 32 19.30 -25.49 -25.90
N ASP A 33 18.67 -24.32 -25.90
CA ASP A 33 19.28 -23.01 -25.60
C ASP A 33 19.27 -22.66 -24.10
N GLY A 34 18.74 -23.55 -23.25
CA GLY A 34 18.68 -23.37 -21.80
C GLY A 34 17.43 -22.64 -21.29
N THR A 35 16.54 -22.19 -22.17
CA THR A 35 15.24 -21.61 -21.79
C THR A 35 14.16 -22.67 -21.61
N TYR A 36 13.02 -22.30 -21.03
CA TYR A 36 11.89 -23.19 -20.77
C TYR A 36 10.65 -22.78 -21.57
N THR A 37 9.90 -23.80 -21.98
CA THR A 37 8.54 -23.69 -22.52
C THR A 37 7.57 -24.25 -21.49
N VAL A 38 6.61 -23.43 -21.04
CA VAL A 38 5.60 -23.79 -20.05
C VAL A 38 4.22 -23.81 -20.72
N VAL A 39 3.56 -24.96 -20.70
CA VAL A 39 2.18 -25.14 -21.18
C VAL A 39 1.24 -25.19 -19.99
N TYR A 40 0.13 -24.44 -20.02
CA TYR A 40 -0.84 -24.35 -18.94
C TYR A 40 -2.27 -24.13 -19.44
N GLY A 41 -3.26 -24.43 -18.60
CA GLY A 41 -4.67 -24.25 -18.94
C GLY A 41 -5.61 -24.26 -17.72
N PRO A 42 -6.93 -24.15 -17.94
CA PRO A 42 -7.93 -24.17 -16.87
C PRO A 42 -7.84 -25.48 -16.07
N GLY A 43 -7.69 -25.39 -14.75
CA GLY A 43 -7.56 -26.57 -13.90
C GLY A 43 -8.83 -27.42 -13.88
N THR A 44 -8.74 -28.67 -14.31
CA THR A 44 -9.81 -29.68 -14.18
C THR A 44 -9.53 -30.53 -12.94
N GLY A 45 -9.94 -30.08 -11.76
CA GLY A 45 -9.69 -30.85 -10.54
C GLY A 45 -10.29 -30.26 -9.27
N ALA A 46 -11.44 -30.80 -8.89
CA ALA A 46 -12.16 -30.75 -7.62
C ALA A 46 -11.75 -29.68 -6.59
N ALA A 47 -12.70 -28.82 -6.26
CA ALA A 47 -12.69 -27.99 -5.07
C ALA A 47 -12.38 -28.85 -3.82
N SER A 48 -11.13 -28.82 -3.39
CA SER A 48 -10.76 -29.18 -2.03
C SER A 48 -11.33 -28.08 -1.14
N THR A 49 -12.50 -28.33 -0.55
CA THR A 49 -12.96 -27.61 0.62
C THR A 49 -11.98 -27.88 1.75
N ARG A 50 -10.86 -27.15 1.74
CA ARG A 50 -9.96 -27.07 2.87
C ARG A 50 -10.75 -26.36 3.96
N GLN A 51 -11.29 -27.13 4.92
CA GLN A 51 -11.85 -26.55 6.12
C GLN A 51 -10.76 -25.67 6.76
N LEU A 52 -10.96 -24.36 6.62
CA LEU A 52 -10.17 -23.35 7.29
C LEU A 52 -10.46 -23.47 8.79
N ASN A 53 -9.40 -23.30 9.57
CA ASN A 53 -9.47 -23.32 11.02
C ASN A 53 -10.45 -22.22 11.48
N PRO A 54 -11.54 -22.52 12.20
CA PRO A 54 -12.61 -21.55 12.52
C PRO A 54 -12.18 -20.44 13.51
N GLU A 55 -10.94 -20.48 13.99
CA GLU A 55 -10.39 -19.54 14.98
C GLU A 55 -9.57 -18.38 14.37
N VAL A 56 -9.40 -18.31 13.04
CA VAL A 56 -8.69 -17.20 12.39
C VAL A 56 -9.71 -16.29 11.71
N PRO A 57 -9.84 -15.01 12.12
CA PRO A 57 -10.67 -14.03 11.42
C PRO A 57 -10.29 -14.00 9.94
N ARG A 58 -11.27 -14.15 9.06
CA ARG A 58 -11.05 -14.01 7.62
C ARG A 58 -10.76 -12.54 7.31
N PRO A 59 -9.80 -12.23 6.42
CA PRO A 59 -9.73 -10.88 5.87
C PRO A 59 -11.09 -10.53 5.25
N PRO A 60 -11.55 -9.28 5.39
CA PRO A 60 -12.82 -8.85 4.83
C PRO A 60 -12.84 -9.16 3.33
N THR A 61 -13.88 -9.86 2.89
CA THR A 61 -14.06 -10.34 1.52
C THR A 61 -14.58 -9.27 0.56
N GLU A 62 -14.74 -8.03 1.01
CA GLU A 62 -15.31 -6.94 0.22
C GLU A 62 -14.50 -5.65 0.41
N PRO A 63 -13.85 -5.13 -0.65
CA PRO A 63 -13.49 -3.72 -0.76
C PRO A 63 -14.59 -2.90 -1.48
N PRO A 64 -14.81 -1.61 -1.13
CA PRO A 64 -14.13 -0.85 -0.10
C PRO A 64 -15.01 -0.52 1.12
N VAL A 65 -14.33 -0.35 2.25
CA VAL A 65 -14.64 0.55 3.37
C VAL A 65 -15.74 1.56 3.00
N LEU A 66 -16.98 1.34 3.46
CA LEU A 66 -18.21 2.04 3.03
C LEU A 66 -18.14 3.59 3.00
N ASN A 67 -17.15 4.19 3.65
CA ASN A 67 -17.01 5.64 3.80
C ASN A 67 -15.87 6.27 2.98
N MET A 68 -15.11 5.50 2.18
CA MET A 68 -13.99 6.08 1.42
C MET A 68 -14.44 6.87 0.19
N ASP A 69 -15.53 6.45 -0.47
CA ASP A 69 -16.15 7.13 -1.62
C ASP A 69 -17.22 8.18 -1.28
N ASP A 70 -17.49 8.44 0.01
CA ASP A 70 -18.48 9.41 0.47
C ASP A 70 -17.80 10.73 0.87
N PRO A 71 -18.23 11.94 0.47
CA PRO A 71 -17.59 13.20 0.91
C PRO A 71 -17.51 13.41 2.43
N THR A 72 -18.30 12.68 3.22
CA THR A 72 -18.43 12.85 4.67
C THR A 72 -17.18 12.34 5.41
N PRO A 73 -16.69 13.07 6.44
CA PRO A 73 -15.63 12.57 7.31
C PRO A 73 -16.03 11.29 8.03
N PRO A 74 -15.07 10.45 8.46
CA PRO A 74 -15.35 9.30 9.29
C PRO A 74 -16.10 9.66 10.59
N PRO A 75 -16.99 8.78 11.08
CA PRO A 75 -17.68 9.01 12.35
C PRO A 75 -16.70 9.30 13.48
N ALA A 76 -17.04 10.27 14.33
CA ALA A 76 -16.21 10.62 15.47
C ALA A 76 -16.00 9.43 16.42
N GLY A 77 -14.81 9.31 16.99
CA GLY A 77 -14.45 8.28 17.96
C GLY A 77 -13.13 7.60 17.64
N SER A 78 -12.73 6.68 18.52
CA SER A 78 -11.56 5.83 18.28
C SER A 78 -11.81 4.89 17.09
N ALA A 79 -10.74 4.58 16.36
CA ALA A 79 -10.79 3.56 15.32
C ALA A 79 -11.20 2.19 15.89
N GLY A 80 -11.98 1.44 15.11
CA GLY A 80 -12.38 0.06 15.38
C GLY A 80 -11.30 -0.93 14.92
N GLU A 81 -11.73 -2.09 14.45
CA GLU A 81 -10.81 -3.08 13.86
C GLU A 81 -10.21 -2.55 12.57
N PHE A 82 -8.88 -2.50 12.52
CA PHE A 82 -8.15 -2.04 11.34
C PHE A 82 -8.26 -3.06 10.23
N VAL A 83 -8.60 -2.60 9.04
CA VAL A 83 -8.73 -3.45 7.84
C VAL A 83 -7.64 -3.18 6.82
N HIS A 84 -6.90 -2.08 7.00
CA HIS A 84 -5.84 -1.68 6.10
C HIS A 84 -4.69 -0.98 6.84
N ALA A 85 -3.45 -1.21 6.41
CA ALA A 85 -2.30 -0.44 6.89
C ALA A 85 -1.20 -0.24 5.83
N ARG A 86 -0.50 0.90 5.88
CA ARG A 86 0.57 1.23 4.92
C ARG A 86 1.64 2.16 5.50
N PRO A 87 2.88 2.15 4.99
CA PRO A 87 3.88 3.14 5.35
C PRO A 87 3.50 4.50 4.76
N ILE A 88 3.65 5.55 5.56
CA ILE A 88 3.39 6.94 5.13
C ILE A 88 4.63 7.84 5.27
N ALA A 89 5.62 7.41 6.05
CA ALA A 89 6.90 8.10 6.25
C ALA A 89 7.91 7.10 6.84
N PRO A 90 9.22 7.43 6.91
CA PRO A 90 10.18 6.59 7.60
C PRO A 90 9.71 6.24 9.01
N ARG A 91 9.72 4.94 9.33
CA ARG A 91 9.32 4.42 10.65
C ARG A 91 7.91 4.88 11.07
N THR A 92 6.99 4.99 10.11
CA THR A 92 5.62 5.46 10.36
C THR A 92 4.62 4.64 9.53
N ILE A 93 3.65 4.02 10.20
CA ILE A 93 2.58 3.22 9.58
C ILE A 93 1.24 3.89 9.88
N LEU A 94 0.43 4.08 8.84
CA LEU A 94 -0.97 4.45 8.93
C LEU A 94 -1.82 3.20 8.98
N TYR A 95 -2.76 3.14 9.90
CA TYR A 95 -3.81 2.13 10.03
C TYR A 95 -5.16 2.77 9.74
N VAL A 96 -6.01 2.06 9.01
CA VAL A 96 -7.35 2.50 8.60
C VAL A 96 -8.35 1.40 8.93
N ASP A 97 -9.46 1.77 9.58
CA ASP A 97 -10.55 0.84 9.86
C ASP A 97 -11.62 0.83 8.77
N ALA A 98 -12.62 -0.05 8.92
CA ALA A 98 -13.71 -0.23 7.97
C ALA A 98 -14.64 0.99 7.82
N GLN A 99 -14.47 2.04 8.63
CA GLN A 99 -15.22 3.29 8.55
C GLN A 99 -14.34 4.46 8.07
N GLY A 100 -13.09 4.21 7.71
CA GLY A 100 -12.14 5.23 7.28
C GLY A 100 -11.51 6.02 8.42
N ARG A 101 -11.63 5.57 9.69
CA ARG A 101 -10.93 6.19 10.81
C ARG A 101 -9.46 5.79 10.78
N GLU A 102 -8.60 6.76 11.01
CA GLU A 102 -7.17 6.65 10.79
C GLU A 102 -6.37 6.74 12.11
N GLN A 103 -5.35 5.89 12.24
CA GLN A 103 -4.39 5.91 13.34
C GLN A 103 -2.97 5.77 12.81
N VAL A 104 -2.06 6.61 13.29
CA VAL A 104 -0.64 6.56 12.95
C VAL A 104 0.16 5.93 14.08
N ARG A 105 1.03 4.98 13.75
CA ARG A 105 2.07 4.43 14.63
C ARG A 105 3.44 4.86 14.15
N GLU A 106 4.16 5.59 14.99
CA GLU A 106 5.41 6.25 14.65
C GLU A 106 6.54 5.90 15.64
N GLY A 107 7.76 5.73 15.15
CA GLY A 107 8.91 5.39 16.00
C GLY A 107 8.85 3.96 16.55
N GLY A 108 9.48 3.66 17.69
CA GLY A 108 9.48 2.31 18.27
C GLY A 108 10.18 1.22 17.42
N SER A 109 9.95 -0.05 17.73
CA SER A 109 10.47 -1.18 16.91
C SER A 109 9.59 -1.41 15.67
N ARG A 110 10.15 -2.04 14.64
CA ARG A 110 9.39 -2.43 13.43
C ARG A 110 8.25 -3.38 13.78
N SER A 111 8.54 -4.41 14.56
CA SER A 111 7.58 -5.38 15.07
C SER A 111 6.38 -4.71 15.75
N TRP A 112 6.61 -3.70 16.61
CA TRP A 112 5.54 -2.95 17.27
C TRP A 112 4.71 -2.11 16.29
N ARG A 113 5.39 -1.36 15.41
CA ARG A 113 4.70 -0.50 14.42
C ARG A 113 3.85 -1.31 13.47
N ASN A 114 4.28 -2.52 13.12
CA ASN A 114 3.63 -3.38 12.15
C ASN A 114 2.63 -4.35 12.81
N CYS A 115 2.43 -4.29 14.14
CA CYS A 115 1.68 -5.31 14.87
C CYS A 115 2.17 -6.74 14.56
N ASN A 116 3.46 -6.89 14.29
CA ASN A 116 4.08 -8.11 13.78
C ASN A 116 5.18 -8.57 14.74
N PRO A 117 4.82 -9.27 15.83
CA PRO A 117 5.77 -9.61 16.89
C PRO A 117 6.91 -10.51 16.42
N GLY A 118 6.72 -11.23 15.32
CA GLY A 118 7.72 -12.13 14.76
C GLY A 118 8.57 -11.53 13.64
N ASN A 119 8.31 -10.30 13.19
CA ASN A 119 8.85 -9.82 11.91
C ASN A 119 8.60 -10.85 10.78
N ILE A 120 7.36 -11.35 10.65
CA ILE A 120 6.95 -12.22 9.55
C ILE A 120 6.99 -11.41 8.25
N ARG A 121 7.65 -11.94 7.22
CA ARG A 121 7.75 -11.29 5.90
C ARG A 121 6.40 -11.25 5.19
N LYS A 122 6.22 -10.24 4.34
CA LYS A 122 5.04 -10.14 3.47
C LYS A 122 4.96 -11.34 2.51
N GLY A 123 3.75 -11.74 2.14
CA GLY A 123 3.48 -12.84 1.20
C GLY A 123 2.26 -13.67 1.61
N ASP A 124 1.92 -14.68 0.80
CA ASP A 124 0.69 -15.48 0.92
C ASP A 124 0.43 -16.00 2.34
N PHE A 125 1.48 -16.45 3.04
CA PHE A 125 1.33 -16.95 4.40
C PHE A 125 0.80 -15.86 5.34
N SER A 126 1.40 -14.66 5.30
CA SER A 126 1.01 -13.55 6.17
C SER A 126 -0.38 -13.03 5.84
N ILE A 127 -0.73 -12.96 4.54
CA ILE A 127 -2.07 -12.59 4.06
C ILE A 127 -3.11 -13.58 4.59
N ASN A 128 -2.85 -14.89 4.46
CA ASN A 128 -3.71 -15.95 5.01
C ASN A 128 -3.80 -15.96 6.54
N CYS A 129 -2.90 -15.26 7.24
CA CYS A 129 -2.94 -15.08 8.68
C CYS A 129 -3.54 -13.72 9.11
N GLY A 130 -4.15 -12.97 8.18
CA GLY A 130 -4.82 -11.71 8.48
C GLY A 130 -3.93 -10.48 8.41
N ALA A 131 -2.84 -10.49 7.64
CA ALA A 131 -2.11 -9.25 7.34
C ALA A 131 -3.00 -8.29 6.54
N ILE A 132 -2.99 -7.02 6.93
CA ILE A 132 -3.79 -5.92 6.33
C ILE A 132 -2.92 -4.93 5.54
N GLY A 133 -1.64 -5.23 5.42
CA GLY A 133 -0.65 -4.33 4.83
C GLY A 133 0.76 -4.88 4.91
N ASN A 134 1.73 -4.07 4.47
CA ASN A 134 3.15 -4.36 4.62
C ASN A 134 3.98 -3.07 4.73
N ASP A 135 5.19 -3.15 5.28
CA ASP A 135 6.11 -2.00 5.39
C ASP A 135 7.17 -1.93 4.28
N GLY A 136 6.91 -2.59 3.16
CA GLY A 136 7.85 -2.87 2.07
C GLY A 136 8.49 -4.26 2.17
N SER A 137 8.82 -4.74 3.37
CA SER A 137 9.51 -6.02 3.59
C SER A 137 8.74 -7.01 4.48
N PHE A 138 8.03 -6.51 5.48
CA PHE A 138 7.36 -7.28 6.51
C PHE A 138 5.87 -7.01 6.50
N ALA A 139 5.10 -8.03 6.85
CA ALA A 139 3.66 -7.90 6.96
C ALA A 139 3.28 -6.92 8.09
N VAL A 140 2.15 -6.25 7.92
CA VAL A 140 1.49 -5.46 8.94
C VAL A 140 0.16 -6.12 9.28
N PHE A 141 -0.08 -6.41 10.55
CA PHE A 141 -1.30 -7.05 11.06
C PHE A 141 -2.24 -6.00 11.71
N PRO A 142 -3.54 -6.27 11.85
CA PRO A 142 -4.49 -5.34 12.46
C PRO A 142 -4.17 -5.06 13.92
N ASP A 143 -3.69 -6.09 14.63
CA ASP A 143 -3.32 -6.00 16.04
C ASP A 143 -2.22 -7.01 16.41
N GLU A 144 -1.67 -6.85 17.61
CA GLU A 144 -0.61 -7.70 18.14
C GLU A 144 -1.07 -9.17 18.30
N ALA A 145 -2.35 -9.39 18.62
CA ALA A 145 -2.87 -10.74 18.86
C ALA A 145 -2.90 -11.55 17.56
N THR A 146 -3.32 -10.93 16.47
CA THR A 146 -3.32 -11.50 15.12
C THR A 146 -1.90 -11.80 14.66
N GLY A 147 -0.96 -10.85 14.84
CA GLY A 147 0.45 -11.08 14.54
C GLY A 147 1.07 -12.20 15.38
N MET A 148 0.71 -12.32 16.66
CA MET A 148 1.16 -13.42 17.52
C MET A 148 0.58 -14.77 17.08
N ALA A 149 -0.69 -14.82 16.70
CA ALA A 149 -1.32 -16.01 16.14
C ALA A 149 -0.66 -16.46 14.84
N ALA A 150 -0.21 -15.51 14.00
CA ALA A 150 0.53 -15.80 12.78
C ALA A 150 1.85 -16.55 13.06
N ILE A 151 2.58 -16.22 14.13
CA ILE A 151 3.79 -16.96 14.52
C ILE A 151 3.43 -18.41 14.89
N VAL A 152 2.38 -18.60 15.69
CA VAL A 152 1.92 -19.94 16.08
C VAL A 152 1.51 -20.77 14.85
N SER A 153 0.82 -20.14 13.90
CA SER A 153 0.45 -20.76 12.62
C SER A 153 1.67 -21.10 11.76
N LEU A 154 2.71 -20.25 11.74
CA LEU A 154 3.93 -20.50 10.99
C LEU A 154 4.61 -21.79 11.45
N LEU A 155 4.72 -21.97 12.78
CA LEU A 155 5.31 -23.16 13.40
C LEU A 155 4.53 -24.45 13.10
N LYS A 156 3.26 -24.34 12.70
CA LYS A 156 2.40 -25.46 12.27
C LYS A 156 2.55 -25.84 10.80
N THR A 157 3.13 -24.98 9.97
CA THR A 157 3.22 -25.22 8.53
C THR A 157 4.08 -26.45 8.20
N ALA A 158 3.91 -27.03 7.02
CA ALA A 158 4.75 -28.14 6.56
C ALA A 158 6.24 -27.79 6.53
N ALA A 159 6.58 -26.51 6.35
CA ALA A 159 7.95 -26.00 6.34
C ALA A 159 8.61 -26.00 7.72
N TYR A 160 7.84 -26.01 8.81
CA TYR A 160 8.35 -25.92 10.20
C TYR A 160 8.00 -27.12 11.06
N SER A 161 6.80 -27.69 10.91
CA SER A 161 6.25 -28.73 11.79
C SER A 161 7.12 -29.98 11.95
N ARG A 162 7.93 -30.33 10.95
CA ARG A 162 8.84 -31.48 10.98
C ARG A 162 10.24 -31.15 11.49
N LEU A 163 10.54 -29.87 11.70
CA LEU A 163 11.84 -29.43 12.19
C LEU A 163 11.93 -29.60 13.70
N THR A 164 13.14 -29.82 14.18
CA THR A 164 13.46 -29.62 15.60
C THR A 164 13.33 -28.13 15.95
N LEU A 165 13.20 -27.80 17.24
CA LEU A 165 13.21 -26.41 17.69
C LEU A 165 14.47 -25.68 17.20
N LYS A 166 15.63 -26.31 17.26
CA LYS A 166 16.88 -25.74 16.73
C LYS A 166 16.79 -25.46 15.24
N ASP A 167 16.42 -26.44 14.42
CA ASP A 167 16.37 -26.28 12.96
C ASP A 167 15.32 -25.26 12.54
N ALA A 168 14.20 -25.20 13.26
CA ALA A 168 13.18 -24.19 13.05
C ALA A 168 13.73 -22.77 13.27
N ILE A 169 14.51 -22.53 14.32
CA ILE A 169 15.11 -21.22 14.59
C ILE A 169 16.21 -20.87 13.58
N PHE A 170 17.02 -21.85 13.16
CA PHE A 170 18.00 -21.63 12.08
C PHE A 170 17.33 -21.31 10.74
N ARG A 171 16.13 -21.86 10.49
CA ARG A 171 15.30 -21.46 9.34
C ARG A 171 14.70 -20.06 9.51
N TYR A 172 14.23 -19.74 10.72
CA TYR A 172 13.56 -18.48 11.03
C TYR A 172 14.50 -17.28 10.95
N ALA A 173 15.68 -17.39 11.56
CA ALA A 173 16.70 -16.36 11.61
C ALA A 173 18.05 -16.93 11.14
N PRO A 174 18.27 -17.12 9.81
CA PRO A 174 19.46 -17.79 9.30
C PRO A 174 20.77 -17.04 9.60
N PRO A 175 21.88 -17.74 9.92
CA PRO A 175 23.17 -17.09 10.19
C PRO A 175 23.71 -16.28 9.02
N GLY A 176 23.43 -16.71 7.78
CA GLY A 176 23.85 -16.03 6.56
C GLY A 176 23.33 -14.59 6.42
N ASN A 177 22.32 -14.21 7.21
CA ASN A 177 21.78 -12.86 7.26
C ASN A 177 22.33 -12.04 8.45
N GLY A 178 23.43 -12.48 9.07
CA GLY A 178 24.03 -11.82 10.23
C GLY A 178 23.35 -12.14 11.57
N ASN A 179 22.46 -13.14 11.61
CA ASN A 179 21.80 -13.55 12.85
C ASN A 179 22.67 -14.49 13.68
N ASN A 180 22.61 -14.38 15.00
CA ASN A 180 23.15 -15.40 15.90
C ASN A 180 22.08 -16.45 16.22
N SER A 181 21.82 -17.36 15.27
CA SER A 181 20.76 -18.37 15.39
C SER A 181 20.98 -19.34 16.56
N GLN A 182 22.25 -19.57 16.95
CA GLN A 182 22.57 -20.44 18.07
C GLN A 182 22.14 -19.77 19.39
N GLU A 183 22.53 -18.52 19.63
CA GLU A 183 22.06 -17.78 20.82
C GLU A 183 20.53 -17.60 20.81
N TYR A 184 19.92 -17.41 19.64
CA TYR A 184 18.46 -17.36 19.50
C TYR A 184 17.83 -18.67 20.02
N ALA A 185 18.31 -19.81 19.53
CA ALA A 185 17.81 -21.12 19.92
C ALA A 185 18.04 -21.37 21.42
N ASP A 186 19.22 -21.04 21.94
CA ASP A 186 19.59 -21.20 23.35
C ASP A 186 18.75 -20.32 24.26
N PHE A 187 18.43 -19.08 23.84
CA PHE A 187 17.52 -18.20 24.54
C PHE A 187 16.11 -18.78 24.61
N ILE A 188 15.58 -19.31 23.50
CA ILE A 188 14.27 -19.99 23.53
C ILE A 188 14.29 -21.19 24.45
N HIS A 189 15.32 -22.02 24.38
CA HIS A 189 15.47 -23.17 25.27
C HIS A 189 15.42 -22.73 26.74
N ARG A 190 16.22 -21.72 27.11
CA ARG A 190 16.32 -21.18 28.47
C ARG A 190 15.00 -20.61 28.98
N GLU A 191 14.29 -19.84 28.16
CA GLU A 191 13.02 -19.20 28.56
C GLU A 191 11.84 -20.17 28.60
N THR A 192 11.82 -21.17 27.73
CA THR A 192 10.65 -22.06 27.55
C THR A 192 10.79 -23.41 28.25
N GLY A 193 12.03 -23.85 28.50
CA GLY A 193 12.38 -25.20 28.95
C GLY A 193 12.25 -26.28 27.87
N ILE A 194 11.97 -25.91 26.62
CA ILE A 194 11.78 -26.86 25.52
C ILE A 194 13.15 -27.29 24.99
N ALA A 195 13.42 -28.59 24.96
CA ALA A 195 14.70 -29.11 24.44
C ALA A 195 14.86 -28.78 22.96
N LEU A 196 16.08 -28.39 22.56
CA LEU A 196 16.41 -28.00 21.18
C LEU A 196 16.11 -29.09 20.13
N ALA A 197 16.20 -30.36 20.52
CA ALA A 197 15.89 -31.51 19.66
C ALA A 197 14.38 -31.81 19.54
N THR A 198 13.50 -31.09 20.27
CA THR A 198 12.06 -31.34 20.23
C THR A 198 11.49 -30.97 18.87
N VAL A 199 10.79 -31.90 18.23
CA VAL A 199 10.13 -31.67 16.93
C VAL A 199 8.88 -30.81 17.11
N LEU A 200 8.72 -29.74 16.31
CA LEU A 200 7.65 -28.75 16.52
C LEU A 200 6.22 -29.32 16.47
N SER A 201 5.97 -30.33 15.64
CA SER A 201 4.67 -31.02 15.56
C SER A 201 4.27 -31.74 16.86
N THR A 202 5.23 -32.05 17.73
CA THR A 202 4.97 -32.69 19.03
C THR A 202 4.63 -31.69 20.14
N LEU A 203 4.84 -30.38 19.90
CA LEU A 203 4.59 -29.36 20.91
C LEU A 203 3.09 -29.17 21.14
N SER A 204 2.68 -29.08 22.42
CA SER A 204 1.35 -28.58 22.76
C SER A 204 1.14 -27.14 22.28
N GLU A 205 -0.11 -26.72 22.12
CA GLU A 205 -0.44 -25.32 21.76
C GLU A 205 0.14 -24.33 22.78
N ARG A 206 0.11 -24.69 24.08
CA ARG A 206 0.72 -23.88 25.15
C ARG A 206 2.22 -23.69 24.93
N ASN A 207 2.94 -24.75 24.59
CA ASN A 207 4.38 -24.67 24.34
C ASN A 207 4.69 -23.90 23.04
N ARG A 208 3.88 -24.05 21.99
CA ARG A 208 4.01 -23.22 20.78
C ARG A 208 3.78 -21.74 21.05
N ARG A 209 2.80 -21.38 21.88
CA ARG A 209 2.60 -19.98 22.30
C ARG A 209 3.78 -19.45 23.11
N LYS A 210 4.39 -20.26 24.00
CA LYS A 210 5.62 -19.86 24.70
C LYS A 210 6.75 -19.56 23.72
N VAL A 211 6.96 -20.42 22.71
CA VAL A 211 7.96 -20.16 21.65
C VAL A 211 7.67 -18.84 20.93
N ALA A 212 6.41 -18.60 20.53
CA ALA A 212 6.02 -17.36 19.85
C ALA A 212 6.21 -16.10 20.71
N GLN A 213 5.88 -16.16 22.00
CA GLN A 213 6.14 -15.08 22.96
C GLN A 213 7.64 -14.83 23.13
N THR A 214 8.46 -15.87 23.15
CA THR A 214 9.92 -15.71 23.24
C THR A 214 10.52 -15.15 21.97
N ILE A 215 9.99 -15.53 20.79
CA ILE A 215 10.33 -14.89 19.50
C ILE A 215 10.08 -13.38 19.60
N GLN A 216 8.92 -12.94 20.06
CA GLN A 216 8.63 -11.50 20.25
C GLN A 216 9.65 -10.79 21.14
N LYS A 217 10.08 -11.42 22.24
CA LYS A 217 11.11 -10.83 23.11
C LYS A 217 12.44 -10.61 22.36
N ILE A 218 12.84 -11.57 21.54
CA ILE A 218 14.09 -11.50 20.76
C ILE A 218 13.99 -10.49 19.62
N GLU A 219 12.89 -10.49 18.86
CA GLU A 219 12.63 -9.52 17.79
C GLU A 219 12.54 -8.07 18.32
N GLY A 220 12.30 -7.93 19.63
CA GLY A 220 12.16 -6.68 20.36
C GLY A 220 10.78 -6.08 20.17
N TRP A 221 10.23 -5.47 21.22
CA TRP A 221 8.91 -4.81 21.18
C TRP A 221 8.98 -3.47 21.90
N THR A 222 9.51 -2.46 21.20
CA THR A 222 9.65 -1.12 21.74
C THR A 222 8.49 -0.27 21.26
N LYS A 223 7.60 0.13 22.17
CA LYS A 223 6.48 1.00 21.82
C LYS A 223 6.98 2.37 21.36
N GLY A 224 6.41 2.86 20.27
CA GLY A 224 6.53 4.24 19.83
C GLY A 224 5.30 5.05 20.20
N THR A 225 4.96 6.02 19.36
CA THR A 225 3.81 6.91 19.54
C THR A 225 2.62 6.46 18.70
N VAL A 226 1.43 6.48 19.29
CA VAL A 226 0.17 6.32 18.59
C VAL A 226 -0.53 7.68 18.55
N ARG A 227 -0.93 8.14 17.37
CA ARG A 227 -1.60 9.45 17.21
C ARG A 227 -2.67 9.40 16.11
N PRO A 228 -3.67 10.29 16.12
CA PRO A 228 -4.56 10.49 14.96
C PRO A 228 -3.78 10.89 13.71
N ASN A 229 -4.29 10.54 12.53
CA ASN A 229 -3.79 11.09 11.27
C ASN A 229 -4.42 12.46 10.98
N ALA A 230 -4.14 13.42 11.85
CA ALA A 230 -4.55 14.80 11.67
C ALA A 230 -3.30 15.66 11.42
N PRO A 231 -3.39 16.71 10.59
CA PRO A 231 -2.35 17.72 10.56
C PRO A 231 -2.19 18.29 11.98
N PRO A 232 -0.97 18.58 12.46
CA PRO A 232 -0.81 19.27 13.72
C PRO A 232 -1.61 20.57 13.67
N ALA A 233 -2.19 20.95 14.82
CA ALA A 233 -2.99 22.16 14.91
C ALA A 233 -2.22 23.33 14.25
N PRO A 234 -2.85 24.10 13.35
CA PRO A 234 -2.19 25.25 12.75
C PRO A 234 -1.73 26.15 13.89
N LEU A 235 -0.46 26.57 13.88
CA LEU A 235 0.02 27.61 14.77
C LEU A 235 -0.85 28.85 14.52
N ILE A 236 -1.85 29.07 15.38
CA ILE A 236 -2.71 30.24 15.31
C ILE A 236 -1.84 31.44 15.68
N GLY A 237 -1.36 32.15 14.65
CA GLY A 237 -0.78 33.49 14.80
C GLY A 237 0.49 33.74 13.99
N ARG A 238 0.32 34.08 12.69
CA ARG A 238 0.97 35.20 11.97
C ARG A 238 0.94 34.99 10.44
N THR A 239 0.29 35.90 9.73
CA THR A 239 0.65 36.31 8.34
C THR A 239 2.01 37.02 8.35
N PRO A 240 2.84 37.12 7.28
CA PRO A 240 2.73 36.71 5.87
C PRO A 240 3.82 35.70 5.39
N ASP A 241 4.60 35.09 6.30
CA ASP A 241 5.74 34.19 5.97
C ASP A 241 5.36 32.83 5.35
N VAL A 242 4.07 32.50 5.29
CA VAL A 242 3.54 31.19 4.85
C VAL A 242 3.77 30.92 3.35
N LEU A 243 3.87 31.95 2.51
CA LEU A 243 4.14 31.78 1.07
C LEU A 243 5.60 31.40 0.80
N SER A 244 6.54 31.91 1.61
CA SER A 244 7.97 31.57 1.50
C SER A 244 8.22 30.14 2.01
N SER A 245 7.56 29.72 3.08
CA SER A 245 7.64 28.34 3.59
C SER A 245 6.93 27.34 2.68
N ALA A 246 5.80 27.72 2.05
CA ALA A 246 5.10 26.86 1.09
C ALA A 246 5.90 26.63 -0.20
N ALA A 247 6.57 27.66 -0.71
CA ALA A 247 7.49 27.52 -1.85
C ALA A 247 8.68 26.61 -1.49
N SER A 248 9.30 26.80 -0.31
CA SER A 248 10.42 25.96 0.15
C SER A 248 10.02 24.52 0.46
N ALA A 249 8.79 24.28 0.95
CA ALA A 249 8.29 22.93 1.26
C ALA A 249 7.72 22.21 0.03
N SER A 250 7.20 22.94 -0.97
CA SER A 250 6.77 22.36 -2.24
C SER A 250 7.89 21.62 -2.96
N ASN A 251 9.16 21.93 -2.64
CA ASN A 251 10.32 21.22 -3.15
C ASN A 251 10.27 19.71 -2.90
N GLY A 252 9.62 19.22 -1.83
CA GLY A 252 9.54 17.79 -1.54
C GLY A 252 8.75 17.03 -2.60
N TRP A 253 7.43 17.22 -2.63
CA TRP A 253 6.55 16.52 -3.57
C TRP A 253 6.75 16.96 -5.02
N MET A 254 7.10 18.23 -5.27
CA MET A 254 7.40 18.69 -6.63
C MET A 254 8.69 18.09 -7.17
N ALA A 255 9.72 17.85 -6.35
CA ALA A 255 10.92 17.16 -6.80
C ALA A 255 10.62 15.70 -7.16
N ILE A 256 9.75 15.03 -6.40
CA ILE A 256 9.28 13.68 -6.76
C ILE A 256 8.52 13.72 -8.09
N ALA A 257 7.52 14.59 -8.24
CA ALA A 257 6.74 14.70 -9.47
C ALA A 257 7.61 14.99 -10.70
N ARG A 258 8.59 15.90 -10.57
CA ARG A 258 9.54 16.22 -11.65
C ARG A 258 10.44 15.03 -11.97
N ARG A 259 10.91 14.30 -10.96
CA ARG A 259 11.70 13.08 -11.17
C ARG A 259 10.90 12.04 -11.96
N GLU A 260 9.66 11.77 -11.57
CA GLU A 260 8.78 10.85 -12.31
C GLU A 260 8.59 11.28 -13.77
N ALA A 261 8.43 12.58 -14.02
CA ALA A 261 8.29 13.11 -15.39
C ALA A 261 9.57 12.99 -16.24
N THR A 262 10.74 12.88 -15.61
CA THR A 262 12.03 12.69 -16.29
C THR A 262 12.38 11.22 -16.55
N LEU A 263 11.61 10.28 -16.00
CA LEU A 263 11.81 8.86 -16.28
C LEU A 263 11.64 8.57 -17.79
N PRO A 264 12.27 7.50 -18.30
CA PRO A 264 12.02 7.03 -19.67
C PRO A 264 10.53 6.91 -19.94
N ALA A 265 10.10 7.28 -21.15
CA ALA A 265 8.67 7.33 -21.49
C ALA A 265 7.94 6.02 -21.18
N GLN A 266 8.58 4.88 -21.42
CA GLN A 266 8.05 3.56 -21.09
C GLN A 266 7.77 3.38 -19.59
N GLU A 267 8.61 3.90 -18.70
CA GLU A 267 8.43 3.76 -17.24
C GLU A 267 7.34 4.67 -16.69
N ARG A 268 7.10 5.83 -17.32
CA ARG A 268 6.14 6.84 -16.85
C ARG A 268 4.83 6.89 -17.64
N SER A 269 4.60 5.92 -18.51
CA SER A 269 3.38 5.82 -19.34
C SER A 269 2.71 4.48 -19.15
N GLU A 270 1.40 4.46 -19.29
CA GLU A 270 0.58 3.26 -19.37
C GLU A 270 1.11 2.29 -20.44
N TRP A 271 1.04 1.00 -20.16
CA TRP A 271 1.37 -0.07 -21.09
C TRP A 271 0.08 -0.59 -21.72
N SER A 272 0.18 -1.04 -22.97
CA SER A 272 -0.96 -1.72 -23.57
C SER A 272 -1.10 -3.12 -22.98
N ASP A 273 -2.34 -3.54 -22.82
CA ASP A 273 -2.70 -4.94 -22.57
C ASP A 273 -1.88 -5.94 -23.41
N PRO A 274 -1.44 -7.08 -22.82
CA PRO A 274 -1.77 -7.57 -21.47
C PRO A 274 -0.74 -7.17 -20.39
N GLY A 275 0.12 -6.18 -20.68
CA GLY A 275 1.18 -5.77 -19.77
C GLY A 275 0.73 -4.65 -18.84
N GLU A 276 1.16 -4.71 -17.58
CA GLU A 276 0.84 -3.70 -16.57
C GLU A 276 2.10 -2.93 -16.18
N ASN A 277 2.08 -1.59 -16.25
CA ASN A 277 3.24 -0.81 -15.82
C ASN A 277 3.40 -0.88 -14.28
N PRO A 278 4.47 -1.51 -13.74
CA PRO A 278 4.66 -1.67 -12.31
C PRO A 278 4.83 -0.33 -11.57
N ARG A 279 5.21 0.74 -12.28
CA ARG A 279 5.32 2.09 -11.70
C ARG A 279 3.95 2.70 -11.41
N ILE A 280 2.98 2.50 -12.31
CA ILE A 280 1.61 3.00 -12.12
C ILE A 280 0.91 2.18 -11.04
N LEU A 281 1.09 0.85 -11.04
CA LEU A 281 0.62 -0.01 -9.94
C LEU A 281 1.20 0.42 -8.58
N LEU A 282 2.48 0.82 -8.53
CA LEU A 282 3.10 1.38 -7.32
C LEU A 282 2.41 2.67 -6.87
N TYR A 283 1.96 3.54 -7.79
CA TYR A 283 1.20 4.73 -7.40
C TYR A 283 -0.10 4.34 -6.69
N PHE A 284 -0.83 3.35 -7.20
CA PHE A 284 -2.03 2.83 -6.52
C PHE A 284 -1.69 2.16 -5.18
N GLU A 285 -0.63 1.36 -5.10
CA GLU A 285 -0.19 0.74 -3.84
C GLU A 285 0.13 1.79 -2.76
N VAL A 286 0.70 2.94 -3.15
CA VAL A 286 0.98 4.03 -2.21
C VAL A 286 -0.27 4.86 -1.91
N ALA A 287 -1.11 5.14 -2.91
CA ALA A 287 -2.22 6.07 -2.81
C ALA A 287 -3.48 5.46 -2.21
N ALA A 288 -3.83 4.26 -2.64
CA ALA A 288 -5.06 3.56 -2.30
C ALA A 288 -4.83 2.04 -2.38
N PRO A 289 -3.97 1.46 -1.53
CA PRO A 289 -3.71 0.00 -1.52
C PRO A 289 -4.92 -0.89 -1.20
N TRP A 290 -6.04 -0.30 -0.78
CA TRP A 290 -7.32 -0.98 -0.63
C TRP A 290 -8.10 -1.09 -1.95
N PHE A 291 -7.71 -0.31 -2.95
CA PHE A 291 -8.31 -0.28 -4.28
C PHE A 291 -7.56 -1.28 -5.15
N ASP A 292 -8.30 -2.25 -5.68
CA ASP A 292 -7.83 -3.08 -6.78
C ASP A 292 -8.20 -2.38 -8.08
N PRO A 293 -7.24 -1.84 -8.85
CA PRO A 293 -7.53 -1.24 -10.14
C PRO A 293 -7.95 -2.35 -11.11
N VAL A 294 -9.24 -2.69 -11.13
CA VAL A 294 -9.79 -3.62 -12.11
C VAL A 294 -9.63 -2.97 -13.49
N GLY A 295 -8.69 -3.47 -14.28
CA GLY A 295 -8.22 -2.84 -15.54
C GLY A 295 -6.82 -2.23 -15.47
N GLY A 296 -6.09 -2.40 -14.36
CA GLY A 296 -4.65 -2.17 -14.34
C GLY A 296 -4.23 -0.70 -14.38
N ASP A 297 -3.19 -0.42 -15.16
CA ASP A 297 -2.71 0.93 -15.44
C ASP A 297 -3.57 1.73 -16.43
N GLU A 298 -4.60 1.11 -17.01
CA GLU A 298 -5.58 1.73 -17.93
C GLU A 298 -6.73 2.46 -17.19
N VAL A 299 -6.75 2.43 -15.85
CA VAL A 299 -7.70 3.15 -14.99
C VAL A 299 -7.19 4.56 -14.67
N ASP A 300 -8.07 5.57 -14.57
CA ASP A 300 -7.69 6.94 -14.17
C ASP A 300 -6.75 7.01 -12.94
N TRP A 301 -5.46 7.23 -13.19
CA TRP A 301 -4.41 7.17 -12.17
C TRP A 301 -3.82 8.55 -11.79
N CYS A 302 -4.48 9.64 -12.20
CA CYS A 302 -4.04 11.00 -11.91
C CYS A 302 -3.92 11.28 -10.40
N ALA A 303 -4.92 10.89 -9.61
CA ALA A 303 -4.92 11.08 -8.17
C ALA A 303 -4.00 10.08 -7.46
N ALA A 304 -3.84 8.86 -7.99
CA ALA A 304 -2.83 7.93 -7.49
C ALA A 304 -1.42 8.53 -7.58
N PHE A 305 -1.07 9.11 -8.72
CA PHE A 305 0.19 9.82 -8.92
C PHE A 305 0.38 10.99 -7.94
N VAL A 306 -0.62 11.87 -7.79
CA VAL A 306 -0.52 13.02 -6.86
C VAL A 306 -0.31 12.53 -5.43
N ASN A 307 -1.08 11.53 -4.99
CA ASN A 307 -0.90 10.92 -3.67
C ASN A 307 0.48 10.29 -3.49
N PHE A 308 0.99 9.58 -4.49
CA PHE A 308 2.33 9.01 -4.46
C PHE A 308 3.39 10.09 -4.24
N CYS A 309 3.33 11.21 -4.97
CA CYS A 309 4.28 12.31 -4.81
C CYS A 309 4.19 12.96 -3.42
N LEU A 310 2.97 13.14 -2.89
CA LEU A 310 2.76 13.69 -1.55
C LEU A 310 3.35 12.77 -0.47
N VAL A 311 2.96 11.50 -0.46
CA VAL A 311 3.40 10.52 0.53
C VAL A 311 4.91 10.30 0.46
N THR A 312 5.46 10.18 -0.75
CA THR A 312 6.91 10.03 -0.93
C THR A 312 7.67 11.30 -0.51
N GLY A 313 7.06 12.47 -0.67
CA GLY A 313 7.54 13.75 -0.18
C GLY A 313 7.33 13.99 1.32
N GLY A 314 6.81 13.02 2.06
CA GLY A 314 6.56 13.09 3.51
C GLY A 314 5.28 13.85 3.91
N GLN A 315 4.41 14.18 2.94
CA GLN A 315 3.13 14.81 3.18
C GLN A 315 1.99 13.77 3.27
N MET A 316 0.90 14.14 3.90
CA MET A 316 -0.31 13.31 3.90
C MET A 316 -1.02 13.40 2.54
N GLY A 317 -1.32 12.24 1.95
CA GLY A 317 -2.24 12.12 0.82
C GLY A 317 -3.70 12.03 1.29
N THR A 318 -4.61 11.80 0.35
CA THR A 318 -6.05 11.61 0.57
C THR A 318 -6.46 10.16 0.83
N ASN A 319 -5.54 9.20 0.66
CA ASN A 319 -5.82 7.75 0.76
C ASN A 319 -6.87 7.23 -0.23
N HIS A 320 -7.02 7.90 -1.38
CA HIS A 320 -8.09 7.64 -2.33
C HIS A 320 -7.62 7.83 -3.78
N PRO A 321 -8.00 6.95 -4.73
CA PRO A 321 -7.49 6.98 -6.10
C PRO A 321 -8.18 8.00 -7.01
N GLY A 322 -9.37 8.48 -6.65
CA GLY A 322 -10.14 9.46 -7.44
C GLY A 322 -9.84 10.93 -7.13
N ALA A 323 -9.76 11.77 -8.16
CA ALA A 323 -9.48 13.21 -8.12
C ALA A 323 -10.33 14.01 -7.10
N ARG A 324 -11.60 13.64 -6.95
CA ARG A 324 -12.56 14.24 -6.02
C ARG A 324 -12.13 14.22 -4.55
N SER A 325 -11.27 13.29 -4.14
CA SER A 325 -10.81 13.19 -2.76
C SER A 325 -10.04 14.43 -2.30
N PHE A 326 -9.36 15.12 -3.23
CA PHE A 326 -8.67 16.38 -2.96
C PHE A 326 -9.66 17.53 -2.77
N PHE A 327 -10.80 17.51 -3.46
CA PHE A 327 -11.89 18.47 -3.26
C PHE A 327 -12.56 18.26 -1.89
N TRP A 328 -12.87 17.01 -1.55
CA TRP A 328 -13.48 16.67 -0.26
C TRP A 328 -12.62 17.08 0.94
N ASN A 329 -11.29 16.92 0.83
CA ASN A 329 -10.32 17.32 1.88
C ASN A 329 -10.75 16.85 3.29
N LYS A 330 -11.25 15.61 3.41
CA LYS A 330 -11.94 15.07 4.61
C LYS A 330 -11.19 15.28 5.93
N ASN A 331 -9.86 15.19 5.88
CA ASN A 331 -8.99 15.27 7.05
C ASN A 331 -8.39 16.67 7.25
N ASN A 332 -8.84 17.68 6.49
CA ASN A 332 -8.31 19.06 6.51
C ASN A 332 -6.78 19.15 6.30
N GLN A 333 -6.22 18.23 5.51
CA GLN A 333 -4.78 18.17 5.23
C GLN A 333 -4.31 19.16 4.16
N PHE A 334 -5.26 19.83 3.49
CA PHE A 334 -4.97 20.87 2.51
C PHE A 334 -5.60 22.21 2.92
N LYS A 335 -4.88 23.30 2.63
CA LYS A 335 -5.40 24.67 2.65
C LYS A 335 -5.95 25.02 1.28
N LEU A 336 -7.21 25.44 1.23
CA LEU A 336 -7.81 26.02 0.03
C LEU A 336 -7.19 27.40 -0.26
N LEU A 337 -6.72 27.60 -1.49
CA LEU A 337 -6.21 28.88 -1.98
C LEU A 337 -7.26 29.59 -2.85
N SER A 338 -7.22 30.92 -2.85
CA SER A 338 -8.10 31.75 -3.68
C SER A 338 -7.67 31.82 -5.15
N ALA A 339 -6.47 31.35 -5.48
CA ALA A 339 -5.88 31.41 -6.81
C ALA A 339 -4.85 30.27 -7.00
N PRO A 340 -4.55 29.87 -8.24
CA PRO A 340 -3.47 28.92 -8.50
C PRO A 340 -2.14 29.44 -7.97
N ALA A 341 -1.34 28.53 -7.44
CA ALA A 341 0.02 28.79 -6.97
C ALA A 341 0.91 27.61 -7.35
N PHE A 342 2.19 27.87 -7.62
CA PHE A 342 3.13 26.81 -7.95
C PHE A 342 3.16 25.73 -6.86
N GLY A 343 3.09 24.46 -7.27
CA GLY A 343 3.08 23.31 -6.38
C GLY A 343 1.75 23.03 -5.67
N ALA A 344 0.74 23.90 -5.83
CA ALA A 344 -0.62 23.59 -5.40
C ALA A 344 -1.21 22.47 -6.25
N ILE A 345 -2.14 21.71 -5.69
CA ILE A 345 -2.92 20.70 -6.39
C ILE A 345 -4.10 21.42 -7.05
N GLY A 346 -4.11 21.44 -8.38
CA GLY A 346 -5.25 21.92 -9.15
C GLY A 346 -6.27 20.79 -9.29
N VAL A 347 -7.49 21.02 -8.80
CA VAL A 347 -8.57 20.04 -8.87
C VAL A 347 -9.55 20.44 -9.96
N ARG A 348 -9.63 19.62 -11.00
CA ARG A 348 -10.52 19.80 -12.15
C ARG A 348 -11.68 18.82 -12.07
N ARG A 349 -12.90 19.32 -12.21
CA ARG A 349 -14.13 18.52 -12.21
C ARG A 349 -14.72 18.47 -13.60
N TYR A 350 -15.28 17.33 -13.97
CA TYR A 350 -16.02 17.15 -15.22
C TYR A 350 -17.52 17.16 -14.98
N ALA A 351 -18.27 17.60 -15.99
CA ALA A 351 -19.72 17.54 -15.96
C ALA A 351 -20.20 16.09 -15.72
N PRO A 352 -21.34 15.88 -15.04
CA PRO A 352 -22.28 16.91 -14.59
C PRO A 352 -21.89 17.61 -13.27
N PHE A 353 -22.41 18.84 -13.11
CA PHE A 353 -22.19 19.71 -11.93
C PHE A 353 -23.41 19.84 -11.01
N ASP A 354 -24.40 18.97 -11.21
CA ASP A 354 -25.67 18.95 -10.47
C ASP A 354 -25.53 18.48 -9.02
N ASP A 355 -24.49 17.69 -8.71
CA ASP A 355 -24.12 17.33 -7.34
C ASP A 355 -23.04 18.26 -6.76
N ALA A 356 -23.42 19.18 -5.88
CA ALA A 356 -22.49 20.09 -5.22
C ALA A 356 -21.43 19.38 -4.34
N SER A 357 -21.75 18.19 -3.81
CA SER A 357 -20.85 17.42 -2.96
C SER A 357 -19.80 16.62 -3.75
N TRP A 358 -20.05 16.44 -5.05
CA TRP A 358 -19.22 15.64 -5.96
C TRP A 358 -18.98 14.21 -5.43
N SER A 359 -20.07 13.57 -5.00
CA SER A 359 -20.13 12.17 -4.55
C SER A 359 -19.95 11.16 -5.70
N ALA A 360 -20.27 11.57 -6.94
CA ALA A 360 -20.13 10.76 -8.16
C ALA A 360 -19.58 11.58 -9.33
N GLY A 361 -18.99 10.92 -10.32
CA GLY A 361 -18.45 11.55 -11.53
C GLY A 361 -16.92 11.70 -11.53
N SER A 362 -16.37 11.95 -12.73
CA SER A 362 -14.93 11.99 -12.98
C SER A 362 -14.33 13.40 -12.84
N GLY A 363 -13.01 13.44 -12.80
CA GLY A 363 -12.24 14.67 -12.76
C GLY A 363 -10.76 14.38 -12.96
N HIS A 364 -9.95 15.41 -12.78
CA HIS A 364 -8.51 15.33 -12.95
C HIS A 364 -7.79 16.15 -11.89
N VAL A 365 -6.60 15.71 -11.51
CA VAL A 365 -5.73 16.42 -10.57
C VAL A 365 -4.28 16.41 -11.05
N GLY A 366 -3.57 17.47 -10.70
CA GLY A 366 -2.13 17.57 -10.93
C GLY A 366 -1.55 18.76 -10.17
N PHE A 367 -0.22 18.87 -10.15
CA PHE A 367 0.46 19.97 -9.50
C PHE A 367 0.59 21.17 -10.44
N VAL A 368 0.15 22.33 -10.00
CA VAL A 368 0.24 23.58 -10.76
C VAL A 368 1.70 23.96 -10.99
N THR A 369 2.10 24.10 -12.25
CA THR A 369 3.44 24.58 -12.65
C THR A 369 3.43 25.94 -13.34
N GLY A 370 2.27 26.38 -13.83
CA GLY A 370 2.06 27.69 -14.45
C GLY A 370 0.58 28.00 -14.66
N TRP A 371 0.23 29.27 -14.88
CA TRP A 371 -1.14 29.68 -15.17
C TRP A 371 -1.20 31.02 -15.90
N THR A 372 -2.31 31.23 -16.59
CA THR A 372 -2.74 32.49 -17.22
C THR A 372 -4.14 32.83 -16.71
N PRO A 373 -4.76 33.96 -17.10
CA PRO A 373 -6.16 34.24 -16.75
C PRO A 373 -7.15 33.17 -17.22
N ASN A 374 -6.81 32.39 -18.26
CA ASN A 374 -7.74 31.47 -18.92
C ASN A 374 -7.30 30.01 -18.88
N SER A 375 -6.11 29.71 -18.37
CA SER A 375 -5.54 28.35 -18.41
C SER A 375 -4.60 28.08 -17.26
N VAL A 376 -4.44 26.80 -16.92
CA VAL A 376 -3.51 26.31 -15.90
C VAL A 376 -2.71 25.14 -16.45
N THR A 377 -1.40 25.16 -16.23
CA THR A 377 -0.49 24.06 -16.56
C THR A 377 -0.30 23.18 -15.33
N LEU A 378 -0.57 21.89 -15.49
CA LEU A 378 -0.41 20.88 -14.45
C LEU A 378 0.70 19.90 -14.83
N LEU A 379 1.57 19.61 -13.88
CA LEU A 379 2.39 18.41 -13.84
C LEU A 379 1.59 17.29 -13.16
N GLY A 380 1.16 16.30 -13.92
CA GLY A 380 0.26 15.26 -13.44
C GLY A 380 0.46 13.92 -14.12
N GLY A 381 -0.10 12.87 -13.51
CA GLY A 381 -0.23 11.54 -14.07
C GLY A 381 -1.46 11.42 -14.98
N ASN A 382 -1.51 10.38 -15.78
CA ASN A 382 -2.55 10.10 -16.76
C ASN A 382 -2.83 11.24 -17.77
N GLN A 383 -1.84 12.08 -18.07
CA GLN A 383 -2.00 13.21 -19.00
C GLN A 383 -1.61 12.78 -20.41
N SER A 384 -2.56 12.22 -21.16
CA SER A 384 -2.29 11.40 -22.36
C SER A 384 -1.50 10.16 -21.98
N ASN A 385 -2.03 9.42 -21.00
CA ASN A 385 -1.54 8.13 -20.53
C ASN A 385 -0.07 8.17 -20.06
N THR A 386 0.40 9.33 -19.59
CA THR A 386 1.79 9.52 -19.16
C THR A 386 1.93 10.61 -18.09
N VAL A 387 3.02 10.57 -17.31
CA VAL A 387 3.39 11.66 -16.39
C VAL A 387 4.05 12.78 -17.19
N ARG A 388 3.38 13.92 -17.35
CA ARG A 388 3.94 15.08 -18.06
C ARG A 388 3.34 16.39 -17.59
N GLU A 389 3.81 17.51 -18.14
CA GLU A 389 3.09 18.79 -18.06
C GLU A 389 2.03 18.87 -19.18
N MET A 390 0.84 19.35 -18.84
CA MET A 390 -0.25 19.62 -19.79
C MET A 390 -1.00 20.89 -19.36
N THR A 391 -1.41 21.70 -20.33
CA THR A 391 -2.18 22.93 -20.08
C THR A 391 -3.66 22.68 -20.33
N PHE A 392 -4.48 23.05 -19.36
CA PHE A 392 -5.94 22.93 -19.40
C PHE A 392 -6.60 24.30 -19.37
N PRO A 393 -7.73 24.50 -20.04
CA PRO A 393 -8.58 25.67 -19.83
C PRO A 393 -9.04 25.76 -18.37
N LEU A 394 -9.16 26.99 -17.85
CA LEU A 394 -9.73 27.21 -16.52
C LEU A 394 -11.19 26.76 -16.46
N VAL A 395 -11.93 27.05 -17.53
CA VAL A 395 -13.28 26.57 -17.83
C VAL A 395 -13.29 26.11 -19.27
N GLU A 396 -13.68 24.87 -19.52
CA GLU A 396 -13.84 24.32 -20.86
C GLU A 396 -15.33 24.25 -21.20
N LYS A 397 -15.67 24.66 -22.42
CA LYS A 397 -17.04 24.62 -22.93
C LYS A 397 -17.08 23.81 -24.21
N ASP A 398 -18.17 23.07 -24.41
CA ASP A 398 -18.44 22.40 -25.68
C ASP A 398 -18.91 23.40 -26.75
N SER A 399 -19.23 22.87 -27.94
CA SER A 399 -19.72 23.67 -29.07
C SER A 399 -21.08 24.35 -28.83
N SER A 400 -21.84 23.88 -27.84
CA SER A 400 -23.11 24.51 -27.42
C SER A 400 -22.90 25.65 -26.41
N GLY A 401 -21.68 25.80 -25.90
CA GLY A 401 -21.33 26.76 -24.85
C GLY A 401 -21.59 26.25 -23.43
N ALA A 402 -22.00 24.98 -23.27
CA ALA A 402 -22.16 24.35 -21.98
C ALA A 402 -20.78 24.04 -21.37
N VAL A 403 -20.63 24.25 -20.07
CA VAL A 403 -19.39 23.92 -19.36
C VAL A 403 -19.28 22.40 -19.26
N VAL A 404 -18.16 21.85 -19.74
CA VAL A 404 -17.87 20.40 -19.68
C VAL A 404 -16.83 20.08 -18.63
N SER A 405 -16.00 21.05 -18.25
CA SER A 405 -15.06 20.92 -17.15
C SER A 405 -14.61 22.28 -16.60
N GLU A 406 -14.26 22.33 -15.33
CA GLU A 406 -13.69 23.52 -14.69
C GLU A 406 -12.78 23.15 -13.52
N PHE A 407 -11.88 24.08 -13.16
CA PHE A 407 -11.13 23.97 -11.91
C PHE A 407 -12.00 24.41 -10.74
N VAL A 408 -12.21 23.50 -9.79
CA VAL A 408 -13.09 23.71 -8.63
C VAL A 408 -12.34 24.00 -7.34
N ALA A 409 -11.04 23.70 -7.28
CA ALA A 409 -10.22 23.99 -6.11
C ALA A 409 -8.72 24.11 -6.40
N TRP A 410 -8.05 24.90 -5.56
CA TRP A 410 -6.59 25.01 -5.47
C TRP A 410 -6.18 24.58 -4.07
N MET A 411 -5.61 23.39 -3.94
CA MET A 411 -5.33 22.78 -2.64
C MET A 411 -3.82 22.77 -2.37
N MET A 412 -3.38 23.38 -1.27
CA MET A 412 -1.98 23.36 -0.85
C MET A 412 -1.81 22.45 0.36
N PRO A 413 -0.90 21.45 0.35
CA PRO A 413 -0.59 20.66 1.54
C PRO A 413 -0.28 21.55 2.76
N VAL A 414 -0.92 21.27 3.89
CA VAL A 414 -0.59 21.91 5.16
C VAL A 414 0.76 21.34 5.61
N ILE A 415 1.79 22.17 5.54
CA ILE A 415 3.16 21.76 5.89
C ILE A 415 3.28 21.65 7.39
N VAL A 416 3.78 20.49 7.82
CA VAL A 416 3.97 20.08 9.21
C VAL A 416 5.35 20.49 9.71
#